data_AF-A0A7X7GQ86-F1
#
_entry.id   AF-A0A7X7GQ86-F1
#
_cell.length_a   1.000
_cell.length_b   1.000
_cell.length_c   1.000
_cell.angle_alpha   90.00
_cell.angle_beta   90.00
_cell.angle_gamma   90.00
#
_symmetry.space_group_name_H-M   'P 1'
#
loop_
_entity.id
_entity.type
_entity.pdbx_description
1 polymer ?
#
loop_
_entity_poly.entity_id
_entity_poly.type
_entity_poly.pdbx_seq_one_letter_code
_entity_poly.pdbx_strand_id
1 'polypeptide(L)'
;MAGAKAVVPEVRSTDMSEWSKKVYAANAAEDDDSLSITAWKTIGFHGFEVAKEVDRVAEAVGLPPDVRRLLRLAGRWHDVGKVHEVFQDAIKGESRESGGGLAARRDLAKAPDGAWKRYERPGFRHELASVLALFELLRRVDPMHEALLGPHRELLALMQGAPEANDAPSESLTPGERSLGEELAQLGAEEFDLVAWLVCSHHGKVRCTWTSTPKDQAAGRGHIHGVGDGDVLPSVDVLDEEGQRRGLTPLPVFVTDLAALGLGPRYGASWRERVERLLRRRGPFQLAFLEAVFRAADWRASALPTEEPLP
;
A
#
# COMPACT_ATOMS: atom_id res chain seq x y z
N MET A 1 39.18 -39.83 9.85
CA MET A 1 39.18 -38.38 9.60
C MET A 1 37.78 -37.87 9.89
N ALA A 2 37.59 -37.21 11.04
CA ALA A 2 36.30 -36.64 11.44
C ALA A 2 36.18 -35.23 10.88
N GLY A 3 35.13 -34.97 10.09
CA GLY A 3 34.86 -33.68 9.48
C GLY A 3 34.51 -32.63 10.53
N ALA A 4 35.24 -31.50 10.51
CA ALA A 4 34.94 -30.35 11.33
C ALA A 4 33.56 -29.79 10.95
N LYS A 5 32.61 -29.76 11.90
CA LYS A 5 31.38 -28.99 11.76
C LYS A 5 31.76 -27.51 11.68
N ALA A 6 31.35 -26.84 10.61
CA ALA A 6 31.42 -25.38 10.54
C ALA A 6 30.63 -24.79 11.72
N VAL A 7 31.34 -24.16 12.65
CA VAL A 7 30.74 -23.40 13.74
C VAL A 7 30.20 -22.13 13.11
N VAL A 8 28.87 -22.03 12.98
CA VAL A 8 28.22 -20.76 12.63
C VAL A 8 28.54 -19.79 13.78
N PRO A 9 29.22 -18.66 13.52
CA PRO A 9 29.52 -17.71 14.58
C PRO A 9 28.20 -17.20 15.17
N GLU A 10 28.08 -17.28 16.48
CA GLU A 10 26.97 -16.72 17.22
C GLU A 10 27.02 -15.20 17.04
N VAL A 11 26.13 -14.66 16.21
CA VAL A 11 25.92 -13.22 16.11
C VAL A 11 25.37 -12.79 17.46
N ARG A 12 26.22 -12.23 18.30
CA ARG A 12 25.77 -11.52 19.51
C ARG A 12 24.91 -10.37 19.01
N SER A 13 23.59 -10.58 19.07
CA SER A 13 22.58 -9.53 18.94
C SER A 13 23.02 -8.37 19.82
N THR A 14 23.52 -7.30 19.20
CA THR A 14 23.54 -5.99 19.85
C THR A 14 22.14 -5.74 20.36
N ASP A 15 22.02 -5.37 21.63
CA ASP A 15 20.77 -5.13 22.33
C ASP A 15 19.82 -4.34 21.42
N MET A 16 18.83 -5.02 20.84
CA MET A 16 17.87 -4.36 19.96
C MET A 16 17.18 -3.30 20.80
N SER A 17 17.17 -2.05 20.32
CA SER A 17 16.46 -1.00 21.03
C SER A 17 15.02 -1.42 21.29
N GLU A 18 14.44 -0.99 22.41
CA GLU A 18 13.02 -1.27 22.73
C GLU A 18 12.10 -0.83 21.58
N TRP A 19 12.48 0.23 20.86
CA TRP A 19 11.82 0.66 19.63
C TRP A 19 11.87 -0.42 18.54
N SER A 20 13.05 -0.96 18.24
CA SER A 20 13.19 -2.05 17.27
C SER A 20 12.35 -3.27 17.68
N LYS A 21 12.39 -3.69 18.95
CA LYS A 21 11.57 -4.82 19.44
C LYS A 21 10.08 -4.61 19.19
N LYS A 22 9.56 -3.40 19.45
CA LYS A 22 8.15 -3.06 19.22
C LYS A 22 7.78 -3.02 17.74
N VAL A 23 8.64 -2.45 16.89
CA VAL A 23 8.45 -2.48 15.42
C VAL A 23 8.35 -3.92 14.93
N TYR A 24 9.23 -4.82 15.38
CA TYR A 24 9.15 -6.23 15.00
C TYR A 24 7.86 -6.91 15.52
N ALA A 25 7.40 -6.57 16.73
CA ALA A 25 6.18 -7.13 17.30
C ALA A 25 4.89 -6.68 16.57
N ALA A 26 4.74 -5.38 16.28
CA ALA A 26 3.60 -4.85 15.51
C ALA A 26 3.55 -5.45 14.10
N ASN A 27 4.73 -5.61 13.46
CA ASN A 27 4.81 -6.29 12.16
C ASN A 27 4.47 -7.79 12.23
N ALA A 28 4.70 -8.47 13.36
CA ALA A 28 4.33 -9.87 13.52
C ALA A 28 2.84 -10.06 13.84
N ALA A 29 2.21 -9.06 14.46
CA ALA A 29 0.81 -9.12 14.85
C ALA A 29 -0.12 -8.95 13.64
N GLU A 30 -1.13 -9.81 13.53
CA GLU A 30 -2.03 -9.79 12.38
C GLU A 30 -2.98 -8.58 12.38
N ASP A 31 -3.31 -8.04 13.56
CA ASP A 31 -4.36 -7.04 13.78
C ASP A 31 -3.91 -5.90 14.75
N ASP A 32 -2.62 -5.56 14.79
CA ASP A 32 -2.06 -4.56 15.72
C ASP A 32 -1.06 -3.61 15.03
N ASP A 33 -1.50 -2.35 14.85
CA ASP A 33 -0.71 -1.25 14.27
C ASP A 33 -0.08 -0.33 15.35
N SER A 34 0.05 -0.81 16.59
CA SER A 34 0.64 -0.02 17.69
C SER A 34 2.15 0.18 17.52
N LEU A 35 2.53 1.28 16.87
CA LEU A 35 3.88 1.82 16.92
C LEU A 35 3.97 2.89 18.02
N SER A 36 4.83 2.63 19.00
CA SER A 36 4.66 3.15 20.36
C SER A 36 5.00 4.60 20.67
N ILE A 37 5.14 5.45 19.66
CA ILE A 37 5.61 6.83 19.84
C ILE A 37 5.03 7.75 18.76
N THR A 38 3.85 7.43 18.21
CA THR A 38 3.32 8.24 17.10
C THR A 38 2.31 9.27 17.55
N ALA A 39 2.60 10.54 17.25
CA ALA A 39 1.60 11.59 17.21
C ALA A 39 0.54 11.25 16.15
N TRP A 40 -0.64 11.82 16.27
CA TRP A 40 -1.67 11.75 15.24
C TRP A 40 -1.10 12.25 13.91
N LYS A 41 -1.28 11.48 12.83
CA LYS A 41 -0.88 11.87 11.47
C LYS A 41 -1.92 11.39 10.47
N THR A 42 -2.27 12.24 9.51
CA THR A 42 -3.07 11.85 8.35
C THR A 42 -2.29 10.94 7.41
N ILE A 43 -3.03 10.22 6.57
CA ILE A 43 -2.49 9.39 5.49
C ILE A 43 -1.61 10.21 4.56
N GLY A 44 -2.09 11.37 4.10
CA GLY A 44 -1.33 12.26 3.23
C GLY A 44 0.00 12.68 3.86
N PHE A 45 -0.04 13.17 5.11
CA PHE A 45 1.16 13.65 5.80
C PHE A 45 2.19 12.54 6.04
N HIS A 46 1.76 11.39 6.58
CA HIS A 46 2.64 10.24 6.76
C HIS A 46 3.26 9.80 5.44
N GLY A 47 2.47 9.66 4.38
CA GLY A 47 2.97 9.26 3.05
C GLY A 47 4.02 10.22 2.49
N PHE A 48 3.87 11.53 2.72
CA PHE A 48 4.86 12.54 2.34
C PHE A 48 6.15 12.44 3.15
N GLU A 49 6.07 12.12 4.44
CA GLU A 49 7.25 11.85 5.27
C GLU A 49 7.99 10.59 4.84
N VAL A 50 7.26 9.52 4.49
CA VAL A 50 7.86 8.31 3.92
C VAL A 50 8.60 8.64 2.63
N ALA A 51 8.00 9.42 1.73
CA ALA A 51 8.67 9.84 0.50
C ALA A 51 9.98 10.62 0.75
N LYS A 52 10.03 11.47 1.79
CA LYS A 52 11.26 12.16 2.19
C LYS A 52 12.31 11.23 2.81
N GLU A 53 11.90 10.28 3.65
CA GLU A 53 12.81 9.30 4.22
C GLU A 53 13.33 8.31 3.18
N VAL A 54 12.56 8.02 2.13
CA VAL A 54 13.00 7.23 0.97
C VAL A 54 14.26 7.85 0.37
N ASP A 55 14.29 9.16 0.13
CA ASP A 55 15.48 9.80 -0.46
C ASP A 55 16.71 9.58 0.43
N ARG A 56 16.58 9.76 1.74
CA ARG A 56 17.68 9.58 2.71
C ARG A 56 18.21 8.15 2.70
N VAL A 57 17.31 7.16 2.75
CA VAL A 57 17.71 5.74 2.79
C VAL A 57 18.26 5.29 1.44
N ALA A 58 17.56 5.62 0.35
CA ALA A 58 17.91 5.19 -0.99
C ALA A 58 19.21 5.82 -1.49
N GLU A 59 19.49 7.08 -1.17
CA GLU A 59 20.77 7.73 -1.47
C GLU A 59 21.92 7.10 -0.69
N ALA A 60 21.72 6.80 0.59
CA ALA A 60 22.74 6.17 1.42
C ALA A 60 23.18 4.79 0.89
N VAL A 61 22.28 4.07 0.22
CA VAL A 61 22.58 2.77 -0.41
C VAL A 61 22.86 2.86 -1.92
N GLY A 62 22.91 4.06 -2.48
CA GLY A 62 23.30 4.29 -3.88
C GLY A 62 22.26 3.87 -4.91
N LEU A 63 20.95 3.92 -4.60
CA LEU A 63 19.91 3.63 -5.58
C LEU A 63 19.85 4.70 -6.69
N PRO A 64 19.60 4.31 -7.95
CA PRO A 64 19.54 5.26 -9.05
C PRO A 64 18.29 6.16 -8.96
N PRO A 65 18.30 7.35 -9.60
CA PRO A 65 17.23 8.35 -9.47
C PRO A 65 15.84 7.86 -9.91
N ASP A 66 15.79 6.99 -10.92
CA ASP A 66 14.57 6.36 -11.43
C ASP A 66 13.92 5.46 -10.37
N VAL A 67 14.70 4.60 -9.71
CA VAL A 67 14.20 3.73 -8.64
C VAL A 67 13.76 4.55 -7.42
N ARG A 68 14.50 5.62 -7.09
CA ARG A 68 14.12 6.56 -6.02
C ARG A 68 12.76 7.20 -6.29
N ARG A 69 12.50 7.63 -7.52
CA ARG A 69 11.20 8.17 -7.94
C ARG A 69 10.05 7.19 -7.65
N LEU A 70 10.22 5.92 -8.02
CA LEU A 70 9.20 4.88 -7.78
C LEU A 70 8.99 4.60 -6.28
N LEU A 71 10.06 4.59 -5.48
CA LEU A 71 9.94 4.43 -4.02
C LEU A 71 9.22 5.61 -3.36
N ARG A 72 9.46 6.86 -3.81
CA ARG A 72 8.74 8.04 -3.30
C ARG A 72 7.25 7.97 -3.63
N LEU A 73 6.92 7.60 -4.86
CA LEU A 73 5.54 7.41 -5.28
C LEU A 73 4.87 6.30 -4.45
N ALA A 74 5.50 5.15 -4.28
CA ALA A 74 5.01 4.10 -3.38
C ALA A 74 4.82 4.62 -1.95
N GLY A 75 5.73 5.47 -1.45
CA GLY A 75 5.65 6.11 -0.14
C GLY A 75 4.39 6.94 0.05
N ARG A 76 4.00 7.74 -0.93
CA ARG A 76 2.78 8.54 -0.88
C ARG A 76 1.50 7.70 -0.92
N TRP A 77 1.55 6.52 -1.51
CA TRP A 77 0.38 5.66 -1.75
C TRP A 77 0.20 4.51 -0.76
N HIS A 78 1.26 4.06 -0.07
CA HIS A 78 1.25 2.77 0.64
C HIS A 78 0.16 2.61 1.70
N ASP A 79 -0.21 3.72 2.34
CA ASP A 79 -1.17 3.77 3.44
C ASP A 79 -2.54 4.33 3.01
N VAL A 80 -2.79 4.58 1.72
CA VAL A 80 -4.09 5.10 1.23
C VAL A 80 -5.25 4.22 1.66
N GLY A 81 -5.10 2.89 1.62
CA GLY A 81 -6.09 1.93 2.08
C GLY A 81 -6.48 2.04 3.55
N LYS A 82 -5.70 2.76 4.38
CA LYS A 82 -6.08 3.06 5.77
C LYS A 82 -7.29 3.99 5.88
N VAL A 83 -7.70 4.65 4.80
CA VAL A 83 -8.95 5.44 4.79
C VAL A 83 -10.18 4.54 4.93
N HIS A 84 -10.06 3.25 4.61
CA HIS A 84 -11.13 2.29 4.73
C HIS A 84 -11.73 2.27 6.15
N GLU A 85 -13.05 2.16 6.25
CA GLU A 85 -13.80 2.23 7.52
C GLU A 85 -13.26 1.26 8.57
N VAL A 86 -12.94 0.02 8.18
CA VAL A 86 -12.38 -1.01 9.08
C VAL A 86 -11.13 -0.53 9.82
N PHE A 87 -10.25 0.21 9.14
CA PHE A 87 -9.05 0.76 9.75
C PHE A 87 -9.39 1.97 10.62
N GLN A 88 -10.18 2.91 10.10
CA GLN A 88 -10.51 4.14 10.82
C GLN A 88 -11.38 3.91 12.07
N ASP A 89 -12.24 2.91 12.04
CA ASP A 89 -13.09 2.50 13.16
C ASP A 89 -12.32 1.72 14.22
N ALA A 90 -11.12 1.22 13.90
CA ALA A 90 -10.20 0.64 14.86
C ALA A 90 -9.63 1.67 15.85
N ILE A 91 -9.76 2.97 15.55
CA ILE A 91 -9.39 4.05 16.45
C ILE A 91 -10.56 4.31 17.41
N LYS A 92 -10.33 4.14 18.71
CA LYS A 92 -11.35 4.30 19.75
C LYS A 92 -11.92 5.71 19.76
N GLY A 93 -13.25 5.81 19.93
CA GLY A 93 -13.97 7.09 20.00
C GLY A 93 -13.42 8.02 21.10
N GLU A 94 -13.18 7.49 22.30
CA GLU A 94 -12.59 8.23 23.42
C GLU A 94 -11.21 8.85 23.09
N SER A 95 -10.40 8.17 22.27
CA SER A 95 -9.11 8.70 21.82
C SER A 95 -9.26 9.78 20.75
N ARG A 96 -10.30 9.69 19.90
CA ARG A 96 -10.64 10.74 18.94
C ARG A 96 -11.11 12.01 19.64
N GLU A 97 -11.96 11.87 20.65
CA GLU A 97 -12.51 12.99 21.43
C GLU A 97 -11.42 13.71 22.23
N SER A 98 -10.49 12.96 22.83
CA SER A 98 -9.40 13.53 23.64
C SER A 98 -8.18 13.97 22.82
N GLY A 99 -8.04 13.53 21.56
CA GLY A 99 -6.88 13.77 20.71
C GLY A 99 -6.89 15.09 19.91
N GLY A 100 -7.90 15.95 20.11
CA GLY A 100 -7.99 17.25 19.46
C GLY A 100 -8.41 17.20 17.98
N GLY A 101 -8.20 18.32 17.25
CA GLY A 101 -8.74 18.52 15.90
C GLY A 101 -8.28 17.48 14.87
N LEU A 102 -7.03 17.03 14.96
CA LEU A 102 -6.49 16.04 14.02
C LEU A 102 -7.10 14.65 14.27
N ALA A 103 -7.28 14.26 15.53
CA ALA A 103 -7.85 12.96 15.91
C ALA A 103 -9.32 12.78 15.49
N ALA A 104 -10.04 13.89 15.26
CA ALA A 104 -11.40 13.87 14.72
C ALA A 104 -11.47 13.49 13.22
N ARG A 105 -10.35 13.55 12.48
CA ARG A 105 -10.34 13.23 11.05
C ARG A 105 -10.51 11.73 10.78
N ARG A 106 -11.05 11.40 9.60
CA ARG A 106 -11.31 10.01 9.16
C ARG A 106 -10.32 9.52 8.10
N ASP A 107 -9.13 10.10 8.06
CA ASP A 107 -8.04 9.76 7.15
C ASP A 107 -6.70 9.64 7.91
N LEU A 108 -6.74 9.06 9.11
CA LEU A 108 -5.56 8.91 9.97
C LEU A 108 -4.73 7.69 9.57
N ALA A 109 -3.41 7.86 9.41
CA ALA A 109 -2.48 6.74 9.24
C ALA A 109 -1.82 6.30 10.55
N LYS A 110 -1.70 7.23 11.51
CA LYS A 110 -1.05 7.02 12.81
C LYS A 110 -1.90 7.58 13.94
N ALA A 111 -1.87 6.91 15.08
CA ALA A 111 -2.53 7.29 16.32
C ALA A 111 -1.71 6.80 17.52
N PRO A 112 -1.78 7.50 18.67
CA PRO A 112 -1.03 7.13 19.87
C PRO A 112 -1.30 5.71 20.38
N ASP A 113 -0.38 5.21 21.19
CA ASP A 113 -0.56 3.95 21.90
C ASP A 113 -1.82 3.94 22.76
N GLY A 114 -2.52 2.81 22.74
CA GLY A 114 -3.78 2.65 23.45
C GLY A 114 -4.98 3.28 22.76
N ALA A 115 -4.81 4.01 21.66
CA ALA A 115 -5.91 4.53 20.84
C ALA A 115 -6.57 3.47 19.96
N TRP A 116 -5.96 2.28 19.86
CA TRP A 116 -6.38 1.21 18.96
C TRP A 116 -7.24 0.15 19.66
N LYS A 117 -8.26 -0.35 18.95
CA LYS A 117 -8.99 -1.59 19.23
C LYS A 117 -8.82 -2.55 18.04
N ARG A 118 -9.20 -3.81 18.22
CA ARG A 118 -9.15 -4.82 17.15
C ARG A 118 -10.11 -4.46 16.00
N TYR A 119 -9.75 -4.86 14.79
CA TYR A 119 -10.62 -4.76 13.63
C TYR A 119 -11.90 -5.57 13.80
N GLU A 120 -13.03 -4.93 13.49
CA GLU A 120 -14.35 -5.57 13.46
C GLU A 120 -14.47 -6.56 12.30
N ARG A 121 -13.66 -6.36 11.26
CA ARG A 121 -13.47 -7.28 10.13
C ARG A 121 -12.08 -7.93 10.24
N PRO A 122 -11.96 -9.12 10.85
CA PRO A 122 -10.66 -9.75 11.12
C PRO A 122 -9.87 -10.02 9.84
N GLY A 123 -8.55 -9.82 9.90
CA GLY A 123 -7.66 -10.11 8.78
C GLY A 123 -7.65 -9.05 7.68
N PHE A 124 -8.33 -7.91 7.89
CA PHE A 124 -8.26 -6.74 7.02
C PHE A 124 -6.81 -6.27 6.81
N ARG A 125 -6.47 -5.98 5.55
CA ARG A 125 -5.16 -5.50 5.11
C ARG A 125 -5.31 -4.23 4.30
N HIS A 126 -4.85 -3.11 4.87
CA HIS A 126 -4.89 -1.82 4.17
C HIS A 126 -3.96 -1.81 2.96
N GLU A 127 -2.92 -2.63 2.93
CA GLU A 127 -1.96 -2.72 1.82
C GLU A 127 -2.66 -3.15 0.53
N LEU A 128 -3.59 -4.09 0.64
CA LEU A 128 -4.39 -4.58 -0.49
C LEU A 128 -5.35 -3.48 -0.99
N ALA A 129 -6.00 -2.78 -0.07
CA ALA A 129 -6.84 -1.62 -0.40
C ALA A 129 -6.03 -0.49 -1.06
N SER A 130 -4.81 -0.21 -0.60
CA SER A 130 -3.91 0.79 -1.22
C SER A 130 -3.53 0.42 -2.64
N VAL A 131 -3.22 -0.86 -2.91
CA VAL A 131 -2.96 -1.32 -4.29
C VAL A 131 -4.18 -1.13 -5.15
N LEU A 132 -5.36 -1.55 -4.68
CA LEU A 132 -6.60 -1.38 -5.45
C LEU A 132 -6.89 0.08 -5.77
N ALA A 133 -6.55 1.01 -4.87
CA ALA A 133 -6.66 2.44 -5.13
C ALA A 133 -5.81 2.90 -6.32
N LEU A 134 -4.57 2.42 -6.44
CA LEU A 134 -3.69 2.71 -7.60
C LEU A 134 -4.31 2.23 -8.91
N PHE A 135 -4.82 0.99 -8.91
CA PHE A 135 -5.42 0.37 -10.09
C PHE A 135 -6.69 1.10 -10.53
N GLU A 136 -7.56 1.44 -9.59
CA GLU A 136 -8.78 2.17 -9.89
C GLU A 136 -8.52 3.59 -10.39
N LEU A 137 -7.59 4.32 -9.78
CA LEU A 137 -7.26 5.66 -10.26
C LEU A 137 -6.65 5.60 -11.67
N LEU A 138 -5.71 4.69 -11.92
CA LEU A 138 -5.14 4.52 -13.26
C LEU A 138 -6.22 4.15 -14.28
N ARG A 139 -7.13 3.24 -13.92
CA ARG A 139 -8.25 2.83 -14.79
C ARG A 139 -9.20 3.99 -15.11
N ARG A 140 -9.45 4.88 -14.15
CA ARG A 140 -10.27 6.10 -14.37
C ARG A 140 -9.60 7.05 -15.37
N VAL A 141 -8.28 7.19 -15.32
CA VAL A 141 -7.52 8.14 -16.15
C VAL A 141 -7.20 7.58 -17.53
N ASP A 142 -6.69 6.35 -17.59
CA ASP A 142 -6.30 5.63 -18.79
C ASP A 142 -6.60 4.12 -18.66
N PRO A 143 -7.83 3.68 -18.98
CA PRO A 143 -8.19 2.26 -18.89
C PRO A 143 -7.40 1.37 -19.88
N MET A 144 -6.88 1.96 -20.96
CA MET A 144 -6.10 1.25 -21.99
C MET A 144 -4.59 1.36 -21.75
N HIS A 145 -4.19 1.84 -20.57
CA HIS A 145 -2.79 1.91 -20.18
C HIS A 145 -2.08 0.55 -20.32
N GLU A 146 -0.77 0.57 -20.62
CA GLU A 146 -0.01 -0.67 -20.81
C GLU A 146 0.09 -1.54 -19.54
N ALA A 147 -0.06 -0.92 -18.37
CA ALA A 147 -0.16 -1.63 -17.09
C ALA A 147 -1.55 -2.27 -16.88
N LEU A 148 -2.57 -1.97 -17.68
CA LEU A 148 -3.94 -2.46 -17.52
C LEU A 148 -4.37 -3.30 -18.73
N LEU A 149 -5.38 -2.82 -19.48
CA LEU A 149 -6.02 -3.55 -20.57
C LEU A 149 -5.30 -3.37 -21.91
N GLY A 150 -4.43 -2.36 -22.04
CA GLY A 150 -3.76 -1.98 -23.29
C GLY A 150 -3.16 -3.16 -24.05
N PRO A 151 -2.27 -3.97 -23.44
CA PRO A 151 -1.61 -5.09 -24.13
C PRO A 151 -2.55 -6.25 -24.45
N HIS A 152 -3.75 -6.25 -23.87
CA HIS A 152 -4.71 -7.35 -23.94
C HIS A 152 -5.97 -7.00 -24.73
N ARG A 153 -6.05 -5.78 -25.30
CA ARG A 153 -7.25 -5.26 -25.98
C ARG A 153 -7.79 -6.19 -27.06
N GLU A 154 -6.94 -6.67 -27.95
CA GLU A 154 -7.34 -7.56 -29.04
C GLU A 154 -7.84 -8.91 -28.50
N LEU A 155 -7.15 -9.46 -27.51
CA LEU A 155 -7.51 -10.73 -26.89
C LEU A 155 -8.82 -10.64 -26.11
N LEU A 156 -9.04 -9.56 -25.35
CA LEU A 156 -10.29 -9.31 -24.63
C LEU A 156 -11.47 -9.20 -25.60
N ALA A 157 -11.30 -8.49 -26.72
CA ALA A 157 -12.31 -8.39 -27.76
C ALA A 157 -12.67 -9.77 -28.36
N LEU A 158 -11.70 -10.67 -28.52
CA LEU A 158 -11.91 -12.02 -29.01
C LEU A 158 -12.56 -12.96 -27.99
N MET A 159 -12.26 -12.79 -26.70
CA MET A 159 -12.80 -13.62 -25.61
C MET A 159 -14.28 -13.32 -25.29
N GLN A 160 -14.93 -12.39 -26.01
CA GLN A 160 -16.27 -11.85 -25.71
C GLN A 160 -16.39 -11.23 -24.30
N GLY A 161 -15.27 -11.05 -23.60
CA GLY A 161 -15.18 -10.27 -22.38
C GLY A 161 -14.90 -8.83 -22.77
N ALA A 162 -15.96 -8.03 -22.94
CA ALA A 162 -15.79 -6.60 -23.11
C ALA A 162 -15.06 -6.03 -21.87
N PRO A 163 -14.13 -5.07 -22.05
CA PRO A 163 -13.64 -4.26 -20.95
C PRO A 163 -14.80 -3.81 -20.07
N GLU A 164 -14.61 -3.91 -18.76
CA GLU A 164 -15.62 -3.40 -17.85
C GLU A 164 -15.75 -1.89 -18.03
N ALA A 165 -16.99 -1.38 -17.98
CA ALA A 165 -17.23 0.04 -18.17
C ALA A 165 -16.50 0.86 -17.09
N ASN A 166 -16.06 2.07 -17.46
CA ASN A 166 -15.50 2.98 -16.48
C ASN A 166 -16.63 3.61 -15.67
N ASP A 167 -16.69 3.29 -14.37
CA ASP A 167 -17.75 3.76 -13.48
C ASP A 167 -17.72 5.29 -13.32
N ALA A 168 -16.53 5.88 -13.42
CA ALA A 168 -16.28 7.30 -13.37
C ALA A 168 -15.17 7.67 -14.38
N PRO A 169 -15.52 8.07 -15.62
CA PRO A 169 -14.53 8.33 -16.66
C PRO A 169 -13.66 9.56 -16.34
N SER A 170 -12.51 9.67 -16.99
CA SER A 170 -11.48 10.69 -16.72
C SER A 170 -12.03 12.12 -16.67
N GLU A 171 -13.03 12.48 -17.48
CA GLU A 171 -13.64 13.82 -17.52
C GLU A 171 -14.34 14.21 -16.20
N SER A 172 -14.69 13.23 -15.36
CA SER A 172 -15.35 13.45 -14.07
C SER A 172 -14.38 13.69 -12.90
N LEU A 173 -13.08 13.51 -13.12
CA LEU A 173 -12.05 13.65 -12.08
C LEU A 173 -11.85 15.12 -11.69
N THR A 174 -11.72 15.37 -10.39
CA THR A 174 -11.27 16.67 -9.90
C THR A 174 -9.84 16.99 -10.39
N PRO A 175 -9.42 18.27 -10.42
CA PRO A 175 -8.04 18.60 -10.82
C PRO A 175 -6.96 17.89 -9.98
N GLY A 176 -7.22 17.68 -8.68
CA GLY A 176 -6.30 16.98 -7.79
C GLY A 176 -6.18 15.49 -8.13
N GLU A 177 -7.31 14.82 -8.33
CA GLU A 177 -7.33 13.41 -8.75
C GLU A 177 -6.69 13.21 -10.12
N ARG A 178 -7.00 14.10 -11.07
CA ARG A 178 -6.41 14.06 -12.40
C ARG A 178 -4.90 14.15 -12.32
N SER A 179 -4.36 15.07 -11.52
CA SER A 179 -2.91 15.21 -11.35
C SER A 179 -2.26 13.93 -10.80
N LEU A 180 -2.87 13.32 -9.77
CA LEU A 180 -2.38 12.05 -9.21
C LEU A 180 -2.47 10.90 -10.23
N GLY A 181 -3.54 10.86 -11.00
CA GLY A 181 -3.78 9.83 -11.99
C GLY A 181 -2.88 9.95 -13.22
N GLU A 182 -2.61 11.18 -13.68
CA GLU A 182 -1.65 11.46 -14.75
C GLU A 182 -0.23 11.08 -14.35
N GLU A 183 0.15 11.27 -13.08
CA GLU A 183 1.42 10.77 -12.56
C GLU A 183 1.53 9.24 -12.65
N LEU A 184 0.46 8.50 -12.32
CA LEU A 184 0.42 7.04 -12.49
C LEU A 184 0.46 6.62 -13.96
N ALA A 185 -0.24 7.35 -14.84
CA ALA A 185 -0.31 7.06 -16.27
C ALA A 185 0.98 7.39 -17.04
N GLN A 186 1.93 8.09 -16.42
CA GLN A 186 3.28 8.29 -16.97
C GLN A 186 4.22 7.12 -16.73
N LEU A 187 3.86 6.18 -15.85
CA LEU A 187 4.68 5.02 -15.55
C LEU A 187 4.60 3.97 -16.66
N GLY A 188 5.71 3.30 -16.94
CA GLY A 188 5.62 2.07 -17.73
C GLY A 188 4.93 0.94 -16.96
N ALA A 189 4.51 -0.13 -17.64
CA ALA A 189 3.83 -1.29 -17.04
C ALA A 189 4.65 -1.93 -15.91
N GLU A 190 5.96 -2.08 -16.11
CA GLU A 190 6.86 -2.61 -15.08
C GLU A 190 7.05 -1.66 -13.90
N GLU A 191 7.10 -0.35 -14.17
CA GLU A 191 7.26 0.66 -13.11
C GLU A 191 5.99 0.74 -12.25
N PHE A 192 4.81 0.71 -12.87
CA PHE A 192 3.53 0.63 -12.17
C PHE A 192 3.42 -0.65 -11.33
N ASP A 193 3.74 -1.81 -11.91
CA ASP A 193 3.75 -3.08 -11.19
C ASP A 193 4.74 -3.05 -10.00
N LEU A 194 5.90 -2.42 -10.15
CA LEU A 194 6.86 -2.27 -9.06
C LEU A 194 6.34 -1.35 -7.94
N VAL A 195 5.69 -0.23 -8.28
CA VAL A 195 5.04 0.65 -7.28
C VAL A 195 3.95 -0.13 -6.54
N ALA A 196 3.09 -0.84 -7.25
CA ALA A 196 2.05 -1.67 -6.66
C ALA A 196 2.64 -2.78 -5.76
N TRP A 197 3.75 -3.42 -6.18
CA TRP A 197 4.48 -4.39 -5.37
C TRP A 197 5.00 -3.78 -4.06
N LEU A 198 5.64 -2.62 -4.11
CA LEU A 198 6.18 -1.93 -2.93
C LEU A 198 5.06 -1.54 -1.97
N VAL A 199 3.95 -1.02 -2.49
CA VAL A 199 2.74 -0.72 -1.72
C VAL A 199 2.14 -1.98 -1.09
N CYS A 200 2.05 -3.09 -1.83
CA CYS A 200 1.48 -4.34 -1.29
C CYS A 200 2.35 -4.96 -0.19
N SER A 201 3.66 -4.98 -0.42
CA SER A 201 4.61 -5.81 0.34
C SER A 201 5.23 -5.11 1.55
N HIS A 202 4.90 -3.85 1.84
CA HIS A 202 5.63 -3.06 2.83
C HIS A 202 5.60 -3.63 4.26
N HIS A 203 4.54 -4.32 4.68
CA HIS A 203 4.50 -5.09 5.94
C HIS A 203 4.95 -6.56 5.79
N GLY A 204 5.16 -7.02 4.56
CA GLY A 204 5.64 -8.37 4.24
C GLY A 204 4.60 -9.49 4.33
N LYS A 205 3.33 -9.16 4.62
CA LYS A 205 2.23 -10.11 4.86
C LYS A 205 1.45 -10.45 3.59
N VAL A 206 1.35 -9.51 2.66
CA VAL A 206 0.67 -9.67 1.37
C VAL A 206 1.73 -9.46 0.28
N ARG A 207 2.03 -10.50 -0.52
CA ARG A 207 3.10 -10.46 -1.52
C ARG A 207 2.75 -11.17 -2.82
N CYS A 208 2.88 -12.49 -2.89
CA CYS A 208 2.92 -13.20 -4.17
C CYS A 208 1.55 -13.60 -4.72
N THR A 209 0.67 -14.12 -3.85
CA THR A 209 -0.64 -14.62 -4.24
C THR A 209 -1.67 -14.04 -3.31
N TRP A 210 -2.81 -13.66 -3.87
CA TRP A 210 -3.96 -13.17 -3.12
C TRP A 210 -5.02 -14.27 -3.10
N THR A 211 -5.35 -14.75 -1.91
CA THR A 211 -6.35 -15.80 -1.69
C THR A 211 -7.11 -15.51 -0.41
N SER A 212 -8.39 -15.89 -0.35
CA SER A 212 -9.17 -15.84 0.88
C SER A 212 -8.46 -16.59 2.01
N THR A 213 -8.30 -15.91 3.15
CA THR A 213 -7.74 -16.47 4.38
C THR A 213 -8.80 -17.32 5.13
N PRO A 214 -8.41 -18.10 6.14
CA PRO A 214 -9.39 -18.76 7.01
C PRO A 214 -10.39 -17.80 7.66
N LYS A 215 -9.96 -16.58 7.99
CA LYS A 215 -10.83 -15.50 8.53
C LYS A 215 -11.87 -15.06 7.49
N ASP A 216 -11.46 -14.90 6.23
CA ASP A 216 -12.36 -14.54 5.13
C ASP A 216 -13.39 -15.63 4.83
N GLN A 217 -12.96 -16.89 4.84
CA GLN A 217 -13.83 -18.04 4.61
C GLN A 217 -14.87 -18.19 5.71
N ALA A 218 -14.47 -18.01 6.98
CA ALA A 218 -15.39 -18.02 8.11
C ALA A 218 -16.41 -16.88 8.06
N ALA A 219 -16.03 -15.72 7.50
CA ALA A 219 -16.95 -14.60 7.30
C ALA A 219 -17.97 -14.85 6.16
N GLY A 220 -17.66 -15.73 5.20
CA GLY A 220 -18.57 -16.15 4.13
C GLY A 220 -18.87 -15.09 3.07
N ARG A 221 -18.05 -14.03 2.95
CA ARG A 221 -18.31 -12.86 2.09
C ARG A 221 -17.46 -12.79 0.82
N GLY A 222 -16.67 -13.84 0.52
CA GLY A 222 -15.78 -13.85 -0.65
C GLY A 222 -14.62 -12.85 -0.56
N HIS A 223 -14.33 -12.33 0.64
CA HIS A 223 -13.24 -11.39 0.86
C HIS A 223 -11.87 -12.04 0.66
N ILE A 224 -10.87 -11.20 0.45
CA ILE A 224 -9.46 -11.56 0.43
C ILE A 224 -8.74 -10.60 1.38
N HIS A 225 -8.16 -11.14 2.44
CA HIS A 225 -7.51 -10.33 3.48
C HIS A 225 -8.44 -9.22 4.01
N GLY A 226 -9.70 -9.56 4.27
CA GLY A 226 -10.73 -8.66 4.74
C GLY A 226 -11.18 -7.58 3.75
N VAL A 227 -10.63 -7.52 2.53
CA VAL A 227 -11.11 -6.61 1.48
C VAL A 227 -12.07 -7.37 0.56
N GLY A 228 -13.23 -6.78 0.26
CA GLY A 228 -14.24 -7.32 -0.63
C GLY A 228 -14.47 -6.47 -1.87
N ASP A 229 -15.09 -7.07 -2.89
CA ASP A 229 -15.50 -6.31 -4.07
C ASP A 229 -16.62 -5.33 -3.73
N GLY A 230 -16.48 -4.10 -4.23
CA GLY A 230 -17.42 -3.02 -3.97
C GLY A 230 -17.24 -2.35 -2.60
N ASP A 231 -16.24 -2.74 -1.80
CA ASP A 231 -15.80 -1.91 -0.67
C ASP A 231 -15.45 -0.52 -1.21
N VAL A 232 -15.79 0.54 -0.47
CA VAL A 232 -15.54 1.92 -0.88
C VAL A 232 -14.46 2.51 0.01
N LEU A 233 -13.37 2.97 -0.59
CA LEU A 233 -12.42 3.85 0.07
C LEU A 233 -13.02 5.25 0.11
N PRO A 234 -13.27 5.83 1.30
CA PRO A 234 -13.76 7.20 1.39
C PRO A 234 -12.77 8.22 0.82
N SER A 235 -13.22 9.47 0.69
CA SER A 235 -12.35 10.55 0.26
C SER A 235 -11.14 10.70 1.18
N VAL A 236 -9.96 10.91 0.59
CA VAL A 236 -8.69 11.05 1.32
C VAL A 236 -7.78 12.04 0.62
N ASP A 237 -7.03 12.81 1.39
CA ASP A 237 -5.97 13.66 0.84
C ASP A 237 -4.67 12.86 0.69
N VAL A 238 -4.11 12.87 -0.51
CA VAL A 238 -2.73 12.45 -0.78
C VAL A 238 -1.91 13.71 -1.03
N LEU A 239 -0.76 13.85 -0.37
CA LEU A 239 0.17 14.96 -0.64
C LEU A 239 1.00 14.60 -1.88
N ASP A 240 1.15 15.51 -2.83
CA ASP A 240 2.04 15.33 -3.99
C ASP A 240 3.53 15.53 -3.65
N GLU A 241 4.40 15.52 -4.66
CA GLU A 241 5.85 15.69 -4.46
C GLU A 241 6.20 17.07 -3.85
N GLU A 242 5.41 18.09 -4.13
CA GLU A 242 5.54 19.44 -3.58
C GLU A 242 4.88 19.60 -2.19
N GLY A 243 4.21 18.56 -1.69
CA GLY A 243 3.48 18.61 -0.42
C GLY A 243 2.16 19.38 -0.52
N GLN A 244 1.54 19.46 -1.70
CA GLN A 244 0.20 19.99 -1.88
C GLN A 244 -0.84 18.89 -1.72
N ARG A 245 -1.93 19.20 -1.02
CA ARG A 245 -3.03 18.25 -0.81
C ARG A 245 -3.80 18.03 -2.11
N ARG A 246 -3.87 16.78 -2.56
CA ARG A 246 -4.66 16.31 -3.68
C ARG A 246 -5.73 15.37 -3.14
N GLY A 247 -6.97 15.83 -3.11
CA GLY A 247 -8.09 15.01 -2.65
C GLY A 247 -8.41 13.92 -3.66
N LEU A 248 -8.57 12.69 -3.19
CA LEU A 248 -9.19 11.58 -3.90
C LEU A 248 -10.67 11.52 -3.52
N THR A 249 -11.56 11.38 -4.50
CA THR A 249 -12.99 11.12 -4.26
C THR A 249 -13.21 9.65 -3.90
N PRO A 250 -14.40 9.28 -3.39
CA PRO A 250 -14.66 7.90 -3.02
C PRO A 250 -14.41 6.91 -4.17
N LEU A 251 -13.75 5.82 -3.83
CA LEU A 251 -13.21 4.86 -4.79
C LEU A 251 -13.71 3.45 -4.46
N PRO A 252 -14.66 2.89 -5.24
CA PRO A 252 -15.02 1.49 -5.09
C PRO A 252 -13.84 0.62 -5.56
N VAL A 253 -13.52 -0.43 -4.80
CA VAL A 253 -12.41 -1.33 -5.09
C VAL A 253 -12.89 -2.76 -5.35
N PHE A 254 -12.19 -3.46 -6.24
CA PHE A 254 -12.56 -4.81 -6.69
C PHE A 254 -11.33 -5.71 -6.64
N VAL A 255 -11.27 -6.58 -5.64
CA VAL A 255 -10.11 -7.43 -5.37
C VAL A 255 -10.12 -8.70 -6.21
N THR A 256 -11.29 -9.25 -6.54
CA THR A 256 -11.38 -10.56 -7.18
C THR A 256 -10.78 -10.56 -8.59
N ASP A 257 -10.96 -9.50 -9.37
CA ASP A 257 -10.38 -9.36 -10.71
C ASP A 257 -8.85 -9.41 -10.69
N LEU A 258 -8.21 -8.79 -9.68
CA LEU A 258 -6.75 -8.88 -9.53
C LEU A 258 -6.30 -10.22 -8.93
N ALA A 259 -7.10 -10.81 -8.03
CA ALA A 259 -6.75 -12.07 -7.39
C ALA A 259 -6.99 -13.30 -8.28
N ALA A 260 -7.79 -13.16 -9.34
CA ALA A 260 -8.09 -14.21 -10.31
C ALA A 260 -6.83 -14.72 -11.04
N LEU A 261 -6.97 -15.81 -11.78
CA LEU A 261 -5.90 -16.31 -12.64
C LEU A 261 -6.08 -15.79 -14.07
N GLY A 262 -4.97 -15.37 -14.69
CA GLY A 262 -4.94 -14.99 -16.09
C GLY A 262 -5.33 -13.53 -16.33
N LEU A 263 -6.28 -13.32 -17.24
CA LEU A 263 -6.70 -12.00 -17.71
C LEU A 263 -8.14 -11.71 -17.30
N GLY A 264 -8.37 -10.58 -16.65
CA GLY A 264 -9.67 -10.05 -16.27
C GLY A 264 -10.07 -8.81 -17.10
N PRO A 265 -11.37 -8.53 -17.25
CA PRO A 265 -11.87 -7.41 -18.04
C PRO A 265 -11.67 -6.04 -17.37
N ARG A 266 -11.40 -6.02 -16.05
CA ARG A 266 -11.23 -4.78 -15.28
C ARG A 266 -9.80 -4.24 -15.27
N TYR A 267 -8.84 -5.11 -14.96
CA TYR A 267 -7.42 -4.72 -14.80
C TYR A 267 -6.45 -5.45 -15.71
N GLY A 268 -6.94 -6.33 -16.60
CA GLY A 268 -6.08 -7.10 -17.49
C GLY A 268 -5.35 -8.21 -16.73
N ALA A 269 -4.02 -8.21 -16.77
CA ALA A 269 -3.22 -9.22 -16.10
C ALA A 269 -3.50 -9.29 -14.59
N SER A 270 -3.65 -10.51 -14.07
CA SER A 270 -3.83 -10.71 -12.64
C SER A 270 -2.58 -10.39 -11.83
N TRP A 271 -2.76 -10.25 -10.51
CA TRP A 271 -1.67 -9.98 -9.57
C TRP A 271 -0.52 -10.98 -9.70
N ARG A 272 -0.84 -12.27 -9.81
CA ARG A 272 0.17 -13.33 -9.94
C ARG A 272 1.02 -13.17 -11.20
N GLU A 273 0.40 -12.84 -12.33
CA GLU A 273 1.10 -12.60 -13.60
C GLU A 273 2.06 -11.41 -13.50
N ARG A 274 1.63 -10.34 -12.82
CA ARG A 274 2.45 -9.14 -12.57
C ARG A 274 3.65 -9.45 -11.70
N VAL A 275 3.42 -10.13 -10.58
CA VAL A 275 4.51 -10.57 -9.68
C VAL A 275 5.48 -11.50 -10.39
N GLU A 276 4.99 -12.42 -11.22
CA GLU A 276 5.85 -13.31 -12.00
C GLU A 276 6.73 -12.52 -12.99
N ARG A 277 6.18 -11.52 -13.68
CA ARG A 277 6.95 -10.63 -14.57
C ARG A 277 8.02 -9.85 -13.80
N LEU A 278 7.68 -9.30 -12.64
CA LEU A 278 8.66 -8.62 -11.77
C LEU A 278 9.77 -9.58 -11.32
N LEU A 279 9.42 -10.79 -10.89
CA LEU A 279 10.41 -11.80 -10.49
C LEU A 279 11.31 -12.21 -11.65
N ARG A 280 10.79 -12.33 -12.87
CA ARG A 280 11.58 -12.65 -14.06
C ARG A 280 12.54 -11.53 -14.45
N ARG A 281 12.12 -10.26 -14.33
CA ARG A 281 12.94 -9.10 -14.73
C ARG A 281 13.94 -8.66 -13.67
N ARG A 282 13.53 -8.67 -12.40
CA ARG A 282 14.29 -8.11 -11.27
C ARG A 282 14.90 -9.17 -10.37
N GLY A 283 14.34 -10.38 -10.38
CA GLY A 283 14.74 -11.43 -9.46
C GLY A 283 14.27 -11.18 -8.03
N PRO A 284 14.23 -12.23 -7.19
CA PRO A 284 13.73 -12.13 -5.82
C PRO A 284 14.60 -11.24 -4.93
N PHE A 285 15.91 -11.20 -5.17
CA PHE A 285 16.84 -10.42 -4.34
C PHE A 285 16.70 -8.92 -4.54
N GLN A 286 16.48 -8.45 -5.78
CA GLN A 286 16.26 -7.03 -6.02
C GLN A 286 14.93 -6.57 -5.42
N LEU A 287 13.85 -7.35 -5.59
CA LEU A 287 12.56 -7.03 -4.99
C LEU A 287 12.63 -7.00 -3.46
N ALA A 288 13.29 -7.99 -2.84
CA ALA A 288 13.48 -8.03 -1.39
C ALA A 288 14.34 -6.86 -0.89
N PHE A 289 15.36 -6.46 -1.64
CA PHE A 289 16.19 -5.30 -1.30
C PHE A 289 15.39 -4.00 -1.36
N LEU A 290 14.59 -3.80 -2.41
CA LEU A 290 13.74 -2.61 -2.52
C LEU A 290 12.64 -2.58 -1.45
N GLU A 291 12.04 -3.72 -1.11
CA GLU A 291 11.11 -3.83 0.03
C GLU A 291 11.81 -3.43 1.34
N ALA A 292 13.04 -3.90 1.57
CA ALA A 292 13.79 -3.57 2.78
C ALA A 292 14.12 -2.07 2.88
N VAL A 293 14.51 -1.44 1.76
CA VAL A 293 14.73 0.01 1.68
C VAL A 293 13.43 0.77 1.96
N PHE A 294 12.33 0.36 1.34
CA PHE A 294 11.04 1.00 1.49
C PHE A 294 10.52 0.91 2.93
N ARG A 295 10.57 -0.29 3.51
CA ARG A 295 10.17 -0.54 4.91
C ARG A 295 11.04 0.23 5.90
N ALA A 296 12.34 0.35 5.64
CA ALA A 296 13.22 1.17 6.47
C ALA A 296 12.83 2.65 6.43
N ALA A 297 12.42 3.17 5.26
CA ALA A 297 11.93 4.54 5.14
C ALA A 297 10.60 4.75 5.90
N ASP A 298 9.63 3.84 5.77
CA ASP A 298 8.38 3.90 6.52
C ASP A 298 8.59 3.87 8.05
N TRP A 299 9.50 3.01 8.53
CA TRP A 299 9.85 2.96 9.94
C TRP A 299 10.50 4.25 10.43
N ARG A 300 11.40 4.84 9.63
CA ARG A 300 12.03 6.12 9.97
C ARG A 300 11.01 7.24 10.02
N ALA A 301 10.10 7.31 9.05
CA ALA A 301 9.03 8.30 9.02
C ALA A 301 8.07 8.15 10.22
N SER A 302 7.72 6.91 10.54
CA SER A 302 6.90 6.58 11.70
C SER A 302 7.57 6.99 13.03
N ALA A 303 8.90 7.02 13.10
CA ALA A 303 9.64 7.45 14.29
C ALA A 303 9.86 8.97 14.36
N LEU A 304 9.47 9.75 13.34
CA LEU A 304 9.64 11.19 13.36
C LEU A 304 8.73 11.83 14.43
N PRO A 305 9.27 12.69 15.31
CA PRO A 305 8.50 13.39 16.35
C PRO A 305 7.69 14.58 15.78
N THR A 306 7.57 14.67 14.46
CA THR A 306 6.88 15.73 13.74
C THR A 306 5.39 15.71 14.05
N GLU A 307 4.86 16.87 14.44
CA GLU A 307 3.43 17.11 14.55
C GLU A 307 2.92 17.62 13.20
N GLU A 308 1.85 17.02 12.68
CA GLU A 308 1.19 17.53 11.50
C GLU A 308 0.51 18.86 11.85
N PRO A 309 0.82 19.95 11.14
CA PRO A 309 0.11 21.21 11.33
C PRO A 309 -1.36 21.03 10.95
N LEU A 310 -2.27 21.50 11.80
CA LEU A 310 -3.68 21.55 11.47
C LEU A 310 -3.87 22.40 10.20
N PRO A 311 -4.68 21.94 9.23
CA PRO A 311 -4.99 22.71 8.04
C PRO A 311 -5.74 24.01 8.35
#